data_AF-A0A2A2R9E8-F1
#
_entry.id   AF-A0A2A2R9E8-F1
#
_cell.length_a   1.000
_cell.length_b   1.000
_cell.length_c   1.000
_cell.angle_alpha   90.00
_cell.angle_beta   90.00
_cell.angle_gamma   90.00
#
_symmetry.space_group_name_H-M   'P 1'
#
loop_
_entity.id
_entity.type
_entity.pdbx_description
1 polymer ?
#
loop_
_entity_poly.entity_id
_entity_poly.type
_entity_poly.pdbx_seq_one_letter_code
_entity_poly.pdbx_strand_id
1 'polypeptide(L)' 'MTDKPSKKSKKPLDYPMDTFGTRAAAKARKLANGLTREQRQEHFRRAMVLMYGGELKETSSAGH' A
#
# COMPACT_ATOMS: atom_id res chain seq x y z
N MET A 1 -38.05 -0.69 15.41
CA MET A 1 -37.03 0.32 15.02
C MET A 1 -35.75 -0.45 14.76
N THR A 2 -35.36 -0.64 13.51
CA THR A 2 -34.17 -1.41 13.15
C THR A 2 -33.04 -0.44 12.78
N ASP A 3 -32.21 -0.11 13.76
CA ASP A 3 -30.98 0.65 13.55
C ASP A 3 -30.00 -0.16 12.71
N LYS A 4 -29.85 0.25 11.44
CA LYS A 4 -28.90 -0.32 10.49
C LYS A 4 -27.51 0.24 10.85
N PRO A 5 -26.47 -0.59 11.04
CA PRO A 5 -25.16 -0.09 11.43
C PRO A 5 -24.59 0.81 10.33
N SER A 6 -24.46 2.09 10.66
CA SER A 6 -23.77 3.12 9.89
C SER A 6 -22.37 2.62 9.52
N LYS A 7 -22.14 2.38 8.23
CA LYS A 7 -20.80 2.07 7.70
C LYS A 7 -19.91 3.27 7.98
N LYS A 8 -19.01 3.14 8.96
CA LYS A 8 -17.96 4.10 9.28
C LYS A 8 -17.35 4.62 7.98
N SER A 9 -17.54 5.91 7.69
CA SER A 9 -16.93 6.57 6.55
C SER A 9 -15.42 6.45 6.71
N LYS A 10 -14.79 5.68 5.82
CA LYS A 10 -13.34 5.60 5.75
C LYS A 10 -12.86 7.02 5.47
N LYS A 11 -11.91 7.52 6.26
CA LYS A 11 -11.28 8.84 6.06
C LYS A 11 -10.98 9.00 4.56
N PRO A 12 -11.31 10.16 3.95
CA PRO A 12 -11.02 10.37 2.55
C PRO A 12 -9.53 10.15 2.35
N LEU A 13 -9.19 9.12 1.58
CA LEU A 13 -7.83 8.91 1.14
C LEU A 13 -7.50 10.16 0.31
N ASP A 14 -6.38 10.84 0.61
CA ASP A 14 -5.90 12.02 -0.14
C ASP A 14 -5.50 11.69 -1.59
N TYR A 15 -5.89 10.51 -2.07
CA TYR A 15 -5.52 9.97 -3.36
C TYR A 15 -6.77 9.46 -4.09
N PRO A 16 -6.97 9.84 -5.36
CA PRO A 16 -8.20 9.58 -6.08
C PRO A 16 -8.47 8.07 -6.22
N MET A 17 -9.71 7.65 -5.95
CA MET A 17 -10.17 6.26 -6.07
C MET A 17 -10.36 5.85 -7.53
N ASP A 18 -10.87 6.77 -8.36
CA ASP A 18 -11.07 6.57 -9.80
C ASP A 18 -10.07 7.39 -10.58
N THR A 19 -9.42 6.73 -11.52
CA THR A 19 -8.28 7.33 -12.23
C THR A 19 -8.39 6.99 -13.69
N PHE A 20 -8.27 7.99 -14.56
CA PHE A 20 -8.28 7.85 -16.01
C PHE A 20 -6.99 7.19 -16.51
N GLY A 21 -6.80 5.90 -16.20
CA GLY A 21 -5.60 5.13 -16.52
C GLY A 21 -5.91 3.69 -16.92
N THR A 22 -4.88 2.98 -17.38
CA THR A 22 -5.00 1.58 -17.78
C THR A 22 -5.45 0.69 -16.61
N ARG A 23 -6.06 -0.46 -16.90
CA ARG A 23 -6.44 -1.46 -15.87
C ARG A 23 -5.25 -1.85 -14.97
N ALA A 24 -4.04 -1.85 -15.52
CA ALA A 24 -2.81 -2.08 -14.78
C ALA A 24 -2.55 -0.97 -13.74
N ALA A 25 -2.68 0.30 -14.14
CA ALA A 25 -2.56 1.43 -13.22
C ALA A 25 -3.61 1.39 -12.11
N ALA A 26 -4.86 1.04 -12.43
CA ALA A 26 -5.91 0.90 -11.41
C ALA A 26 -5.61 -0.24 -10.41
N LYS A 27 -5.11 -1.38 -10.88
CA LYS A 27 -4.67 -2.49 -10.02
C LYS A 27 -3.49 -2.08 -9.12
N ALA A 28 -2.48 -1.41 -9.68
CA ALA A 28 -1.34 -0.92 -8.92
C ALA A 28 -1.76 0.02 -7.79
N ARG A 29 -2.71 0.93 -8.06
CA ARG A 29 -3.27 1.84 -7.04
C ARG A 29 -3.99 1.10 -5.94
N LYS A 30 -4.86 0.15 -6.30
CA LYS A 30 -5.57 -0.67 -5.32
C LYS A 30 -4.61 -1.42 -4.39
N LEU A 31 -3.53 -1.97 -4.95
CA LEU A 31 -2.49 -2.64 -4.17
C LEU A 31 -1.76 -1.65 -3.26
N ALA A 32 -1.29 -0.51 -3.77
CA ALA A 32 -0.57 0.49 -2.99
C ALA A 32 -1.38 1.05 -1.81
N ASN A 33 -2.68 1.29 -2.02
CA ASN A 33 -3.59 1.77 -0.99
C ASN A 33 -3.84 0.73 0.13
N GLY A 34 -3.63 -0.56 -0.16
CA GLY A 34 -3.78 -1.64 0.81
C GLY A 34 -2.54 -1.93 1.66
N LEU A 35 -1.40 -1.33 1.34
CA LEU A 35 -0.15 -1.59 2.05
C LEU A 35 -0.09 -0.86 3.40
N THR A 36 0.47 -1.52 4.41
CA THR A 36 0.86 -0.86 5.66
C THR A 36 2.10 0.02 5.47
N ARG A 37 2.45 0.82 6.48
CA ARG A 37 3.65 1.67 6.41
C ARG A 37 4.93 0.83 6.30
N GLU A 38 4.98 -0.26 7.05
CA GLU A 38 6.11 -1.20 7.10
C GLU A 38 6.29 -1.89 5.75
N GLN A 39 5.19 -2.36 5.15
CA GLN A 39 5.20 -2.97 3.82
C GLN A 39 5.65 -1.98 2.74
N ARG A 40 5.18 -0.73 2.78
CA ARG A 40 5.65 0.31 1.86
C ARG A 40 7.16 0.53 1.98
N GLN A 41 7.68 0.54 3.21
CA GLN A 41 9.11 0.73 3.47
C GLN A 41 9.96 -0.44 2.98
N GLU A 42 9.48 -1.68 3.12
CA GLU A 42 10.10 -2.88 2.54
C GLU A 42 10.17 -2.79 1.01
N HIS A 43 9.05 -2.48 0.36
CA HIS A 43 9.00 -2.32 -1.09
C HIS A 43 9.94 -1.22 -1.58
N PHE A 44 10.02 -0.10 -0.85
CA PHE A 44 10.94 0.98 -1.16
C PHE A 44 12.41 0.53 -1.05
N ARG A 45 12.80 -0.18 0.01
CA ARG A 45 14.16 -0.69 0.17
C ARG A 45 14.54 -1.64 -0.96
N ARG A 46 13.64 -2.55 -1.33
CA ARG A 46 13.83 -3.46 -2.47
C ARG A 46 14.01 -2.70 -3.79
N ALA A 47 13.17 -1.69 -4.03
CA ALA A 47 13.28 -0.85 -5.21
C ALA A 47 14.62 -0.10 -5.27
N MET A 48 15.14 0.37 -4.13
CA MET A 48 16.45 1.03 -4.08
C MET A 48 17.60 0.11 -4.47
N VAL A 49 17.59 -1.13 -4.00
CA VAL A 49 18.57 -2.13 -4.40
C VAL A 49 18.51 -2.39 -5.91
N LEU A 50 17.30 -2.51 -6.47
CA LEU A 50 17.13 -2.75 -7.91
C LEU A 50 17.58 -1.56 -8.78
N MET A 51 17.30 -0.33 -8.35
CA MET A 51 17.57 0.87 -9.15
C MET A 51 19.02 1.33 -9.07
N TYR A 52 19.65 1.19 -7.90
CA TYR A 52 20.98 1.75 -7.65
C TYR A 52 22.07 0.68 -7.51
N GLY A 53 21.71 -0.61 -7.50
CA GLY A 53 22.63 -1.69 -7.23
C GLY A 53 22.95 -1.81 -5.74
N GLY A 54 23.06 -3.05 -5.25
CA GLY A 54 23.37 -3.36 -3.86
C GLY A 54 22.86 -4.73 -3.44
N GLU A 55 23.05 -5.10 -2.17
CA GLU A 55 22.49 -6.32 -1.59
C GLU A 55 21.34 -5.97 -0.64
N LEU A 56 20.24 -6.70 -0.76
CA LEU A 56 19.14 -6.60 0.18
C LEU A 56 19.54 -7.34 1.46
N LYS A 57 20.01 -6.60 2.47
CA LYS A 57 20.14 -7.18 3.82
C LYS A 57 18.75 -7.54 4.32
N GLU A 58 18.51 -8.83 4.57
CA GLU A 58 17.30 -9.29 5.25
C GLU A 58 17.26 -8.69 6.65
N THR A 59 16.34 -7.76 6.87
CA THR A 59 16.01 -7.33 8.23
C THR A 59 15.08 -8.39 8.80
N SER A 60 15.65 -9.38 9.49
CA SER A 60 14.90 -10.36 10.27
C SER A 60 14.17 -9.66 11.42
N SER A 61 12.93 -9.24 11.20
CA SER A 61 12.03 -8.88 12.30
C SER A 61 11.48 -10.17 12.92
N ALA A 62 12.31 -10.87 13.69
CA ALA A 62 11.88 -11.90 14.61
C ALA A 62 11.90 -11.30 16.02
N GLY A 63 10.73 -10.94 16.53
CA GLY A 63 10.52 -10.53 17.91
C GLY A 63 9.02 -10.56 18.21
N HIS A 64 8.58 -11.65 18.84
CA HIS A 64 7.30 -11.77 19.54
C HIS A 64 7.52 -11.46 21.01
#